data_AF-A0A1Q7TI68-F1
#
_entry.id   AF-A0A1Q7TI68-F1
#
_cell.length_a   1.000
_cell.length_b   1.000
_cell.length_c   1.000
_cell.angle_alpha   90.00
_cell.angle_beta   90.00
_cell.angle_gamma   90.00
#
_symmetry.space_group_name_H-M   'P 1'
#
loop_
_entity.id
_entity.type
_entity.pdbx_description
1 polymer ?
#
loop_
_entity_poly.entity_id
_entity_poly.type
_entity_poly.pdbx_seq_one_letter_code
_entity_poly.pdbx_strand_id
1 'polypeptide(L)'
;MLVGCVTIAAAQQGAGAAGTWNATTTIGAKDSVGPTYVLKIAPDGKTATIRFVRRDPIPTRIVTMAGDSIVIETGPYPSVLRPGQTVTLLRTVVHYNSNAMTGTFEAKYSNGDVVKGKTKARRAK
;
A
#
# COMPACT_ATOMS: atom_id res chain seq x y z
N MET A 1 4.57 -2.06 51.89
CA MET A 1 5.37 -2.96 51.03
C MET A 1 4.40 -4.06 50.59
N LEU A 2 4.00 -4.27 49.35
CA LEU A 2 4.67 -4.15 48.05
C LEU A 2 3.59 -3.85 46.99
N VAL A 3 3.91 -2.97 46.03
CA VAL A 3 3.04 -2.59 44.89
C VAL A 3 3.09 -3.68 43.82
N GLY A 4 1.93 -4.19 43.40
CA GLY A 4 1.81 -5.14 42.30
C GLY A 4 2.05 -4.45 40.96
N CYS A 5 3.21 -4.71 40.36
CA CYS A 5 3.55 -4.25 39.02
C CYS A 5 2.79 -5.10 38.00
N VAL A 6 1.81 -4.52 37.30
CA VAL A 6 1.23 -5.15 36.11
C VAL A 6 2.27 -5.06 35.01
N THR A 7 2.88 -6.20 34.66
CA THR A 7 3.76 -6.30 33.51
C THR A 7 2.94 -6.09 32.25
N ILE A 8 2.97 -4.88 31.70
CA ILE A 8 2.51 -4.65 30.33
C ILE A 8 3.51 -5.39 29.45
N ALA A 9 3.07 -6.46 28.80
CA ALA A 9 3.86 -7.07 27.74
C ALA A 9 4.04 -6.02 26.66
N ALA A 10 5.18 -5.33 26.67
CA ALA A 10 5.62 -4.55 25.54
C ALA A 10 5.87 -5.55 24.42
N ALA A 11 4.84 -5.76 23.58
CA ALA A 11 5.03 -6.40 22.30
C ALA A 11 6.20 -5.68 21.65
N GLN A 12 7.31 -6.39 21.48
CA GLN A 12 8.48 -5.90 20.78
C GLN A 12 8.01 -5.67 19.34
N GLN A 13 7.52 -4.46 19.05
CA GLN A 13 6.99 -4.09 17.75
C GLN A 13 8.16 -4.11 16.78
N GLY A 14 8.37 -5.23 16.10
CA GLY A 14 9.12 -5.24 14.85
C GLY A 14 8.62 -4.07 14.02
N ALA A 15 9.52 -3.29 13.43
CA ALA A 15 9.20 -2.02 12.77
C ALA A 15 7.90 -2.16 11.96
N GLY A 16 6.83 -1.52 12.43
CA GLY A 16 5.49 -1.65 11.86
C GLY A 16 5.46 -1.18 10.40
N ALA A 17 4.31 -1.31 9.75
CA ALA A 17 4.18 -0.96 8.33
C ALA A 17 4.50 0.53 8.00
N ALA A 18 4.45 1.42 9.00
CA ALA A 18 4.83 2.82 8.85
C ALA A 18 6.21 2.98 8.21
N GLY A 19 6.34 3.94 7.29
CA GLY A 19 7.58 4.19 6.55
C GLY A 19 7.38 4.26 5.03
N THR A 20 8.49 4.28 4.32
CA THR A 20 8.54 4.43 2.86
C THR A 20 8.86 3.09 2.20
N TRP A 21 8.12 2.79 1.13
CA TRP A 21 8.18 1.52 0.42
C TRP A 21 8.25 1.77 -1.09
N ASN A 22 9.26 1.19 -1.74
CA ASN A 22 9.41 1.23 -3.19
C ASN A 22 8.69 0.01 -3.78
N ALA A 23 7.60 0.25 -4.51
CA ALA A 23 6.72 -0.78 -5.04
C ALA A 23 6.89 -0.96 -6.56
N THR A 24 6.79 -2.21 -7.00
CA THR A 24 6.68 -2.63 -8.40
C THR A 24 5.42 -3.45 -8.58
N THR A 25 4.81 -3.37 -9.76
CA THR A 25 3.56 -4.10 -10.05
C THR A 25 3.67 -4.94 -11.31
N THR A 26 2.89 -6.01 -11.34
CA THR A 26 2.63 -6.79 -12.56
C THR A 26 1.13 -6.88 -12.81
N ILE A 27 0.73 -6.93 -14.07
CA ILE A 27 -0.66 -6.84 -14.51
C ILE A 27 -1.05 -8.09 -15.29
N GLY A 28 -2.25 -8.62 -15.00
CA GLY A 28 -2.84 -9.73 -15.74
C GLY A 28 -2.11 -11.07 -15.57
N ALA A 29 -2.62 -12.10 -16.26
CA ALA A 29 -2.13 -13.47 -16.11
C ALA A 29 -0.70 -13.69 -16.64
N LYS A 30 -0.25 -12.84 -17.57
CA LYS A 30 1.11 -12.89 -18.13
C LYS A 30 2.13 -12.11 -17.30
N ASP A 31 1.74 -11.58 -16.14
CA ASP A 31 2.57 -10.76 -15.27
C ASP A 31 3.29 -9.62 -16.04
N SER A 32 2.55 -8.93 -16.92
CA SER A 32 3.09 -7.81 -17.69
C SER A 32 3.56 -6.69 -16.75
N VAL A 33 4.68 -6.04 -17.08
CA VAL A 33 5.26 -4.98 -16.24
C VAL A 33 4.26 -3.84 -16.08
N GLY A 34 3.91 -3.54 -14.82
CA GLY A 34 3.05 -2.44 -14.44
C GLY A 34 3.82 -1.22 -13.92
N PRO A 35 3.13 -0.18 -13.44
CA PRO A 35 3.75 1.02 -12.92
C PRO A 35 4.49 0.75 -11.60
N THR A 36 5.57 1.49 -11.39
CA THR A 36 6.25 1.57 -10.11
C THR A 36 5.78 2.78 -9.33
N TYR A 37 5.77 2.68 -8.00
CA TYR A 37 5.35 3.79 -7.13
C TYR A 37 6.04 3.73 -5.77
N VAL A 38 6.09 4.87 -5.11
CA VAL A 38 6.48 4.98 -3.71
C VAL A 38 5.22 5.02 -2.86
N LEU A 39 5.11 4.10 -1.91
CA LEU A 39 4.09 4.12 -0.86
C LEU A 39 4.73 4.65 0.42
N LYS A 40 4.16 5.72 0.97
CA LYS A 40 4.56 6.24 2.29
C LYS A 40 3.38 6.07 3.24
N ILE A 41 3.54 5.20 4.24
CA ILE A 41 2.56 4.99 5.32
C ILE A 41 2.97 5.88 6.49
N ALA A 42 2.06 6.71 6.97
CA ALA A 42 2.32 7.60 8.10
C ALA A 42 2.50 6.82 9.42
N PRO A 43 3.15 7.41 10.43
CA PRO A 43 3.32 6.78 11.74
C PRO A 43 2.01 6.39 12.42
N ASP A 44 0.91 7.08 12.10
CA ASP A 44 -0.43 6.79 12.64
C ASP A 44 -1.05 5.49 12.08
N GLY A 45 -0.47 4.91 11.03
CA GLY A 45 -0.98 3.70 10.37
C GLY A 45 -2.34 3.86 9.68
N LYS A 46 -2.86 5.08 9.56
CA LYS A 46 -4.20 5.39 9.01
C LYS A 46 -4.12 6.11 7.68
N THR A 47 -3.10 6.94 7.52
CA THR A 47 -2.91 7.75 6.31
C THR A 47 -1.69 7.28 5.53
N ALA A 48 -1.76 7.40 4.22
CA ALA A 48 -0.66 7.10 3.33
C ALA A 48 -0.66 8.01 2.10
N THR A 49 0.41 7.95 1.33
CA THR A 49 0.47 8.54 -0.01
C THR A 49 1.06 7.54 -0.99
N ILE A 50 0.48 7.48 -2.19
CA ILE A 50 1.11 6.83 -3.35
C ILE A 50 1.69 7.90 -4.25
N ARG A 51 2.95 7.77 -4.65
CA ARG A 51 3.59 8.66 -5.63
C ARG A 51 4.13 7.85 -6.79
N PHE A 52 3.58 8.07 -7.98
CA PHE A 52 4.15 7.54 -9.22
C PHE A 52 5.36 8.38 -9.66
N VAL A 53 6.23 7.79 -10.47
CA VAL A 53 7.40 8.49 -11.04
C VAL A 53 6.93 9.75 -11.76
N ARG A 54 7.54 10.90 -11.42
CA ARG A 54 7.23 12.23 -12.01
C ARG A 54 5.75 12.66 -11.88
N ARG A 55 5.07 12.20 -10.83
CA ARG A 55 3.73 12.66 -10.44
C ARG A 55 3.74 13.19 -9.02
N ASP A 56 2.73 13.99 -8.71
CA ASP A 56 2.47 14.43 -7.35
C ASP A 56 1.98 13.26 -6.47
N PRO A 57 2.23 13.31 -5.15
CA PRO A 57 1.68 12.34 -4.23
C PRO A 57 0.14 12.36 -4.22
N ILE A 58 -0.45 11.17 -4.25
CA ILE A 58 -1.90 10.96 -4.21
C ILE A 58 -2.28 10.59 -2.76
N PRO A 59 -3.16 11.37 -2.10
CA PRO A 59 -3.70 11.00 -0.80
C PRO A 59 -4.31 9.60 -0.83
N THR A 60 -3.96 8.78 0.15
CA THR A 60 -4.31 7.36 0.21
C THR A 60 -4.74 7.01 1.62
N ARG A 61 -5.76 6.18 1.74
CA ARG A 61 -6.30 5.75 3.03
C ARG A 61 -5.88 4.30 3.32
N ILE A 62 -5.45 4.03 4.55
CA ILE A 62 -5.38 2.68 5.09
C ILE A 62 -6.76 2.32 5.63
N VAL A 63 -7.41 1.34 5.01
CA VAL A 63 -8.76 0.87 5.40
C VAL A 63 -8.68 -0.04 6.61
N THR A 64 -7.66 -0.90 6.65
CA THR A 64 -7.45 -1.87 7.72
C THR A 64 -5.96 -2.21 7.79
N MET A 65 -5.45 -2.34 9.00
CA MET A 65 -4.13 -2.88 9.28
C MET A 65 -4.26 -3.82 10.48
N ALA A 66 -4.03 -5.12 10.25
CA ALA A 66 -4.18 -6.16 11.27
C ALA A 66 -3.13 -7.23 11.05
N GLY A 67 -2.34 -7.52 12.10
CA GLY A 67 -1.20 -8.43 11.99
C GLY A 67 -0.22 -7.95 10.90
N ASP A 68 0.05 -8.82 9.93
CA ASP A 68 0.90 -8.53 8.77
C ASP A 68 0.12 -7.98 7.56
N SER A 69 -1.20 -7.85 7.65
CA SER A 69 -2.08 -7.57 6.52
C SER A 69 -2.54 -6.12 6.50
N ILE A 70 -2.51 -5.49 5.31
CA ILE A 70 -2.90 -4.10 5.10
C ILE A 70 -3.83 -4.02 3.90
N VAL A 71 -4.94 -3.30 4.06
CA VAL A 71 -5.85 -2.92 2.98
C VAL A 71 -5.72 -1.42 2.74
N ILE A 72 -5.44 -1.06 1.50
CA ILE A 72 -5.15 0.31 1.07
C ILE A 72 -6.14 0.70 -0.02
N GLU A 73 -6.68 1.91 0.06
CA GLU A 73 -7.55 2.49 -0.98
C GLU A 73 -7.08 3.87 -1.41
N THR A 74 -7.12 4.10 -2.73
CA THR A 74 -6.70 5.34 -3.38
C THR A 74 -7.66 5.68 -4.53
N GLY A 75 -8.07 6.94 -4.66
CA GLY A 75 -8.90 7.38 -5.78
C GLY A 75 -9.67 8.66 -5.46
N PRO A 76 -10.21 9.37 -6.47
CA PRO A 76 -9.92 9.27 -7.91
C PRO A 76 -8.58 9.92 -8.31
N TYR A 77 -7.93 9.42 -9.37
CA TYR A 77 -6.73 10.06 -9.95
C TYR A 77 -6.52 9.72 -11.45
N PRO A 78 -5.84 10.58 -12.24
CA PRO A 78 -5.51 10.28 -13.63
C PRO A 78 -4.61 9.05 -13.75
N SER A 79 -4.98 8.10 -14.62
CA SER A 79 -4.20 6.87 -14.79
C SER A 79 -2.83 7.15 -15.39
N VAL A 80 -1.81 6.52 -14.84
CA VAL A 80 -0.45 6.49 -15.41
C VAL A 80 -0.26 5.38 -16.45
N LEU A 81 -1.20 4.43 -16.53
CA LEU A 81 -1.15 3.30 -17.46
C LEU A 81 -1.99 3.51 -18.71
N ARG A 82 -3.13 4.20 -18.56
CA ARG A 82 -4.12 4.38 -19.62
C ARG A 82 -4.36 5.88 -19.83
N PRO A 83 -3.68 6.51 -20.79
CA PRO A 83 -3.85 7.94 -21.07
C PRO A 83 -5.32 8.31 -21.26
N GLY A 84 -5.73 9.45 -20.69
CA GLY A 84 -7.11 9.94 -20.77
C GLY A 84 -8.12 9.23 -19.86
N GLN A 85 -7.74 8.15 -19.16
CA GLN A 85 -8.62 7.47 -18.22
C GLN A 85 -8.34 7.87 -16.77
N THR A 86 -9.39 7.85 -15.95
CA THR A 86 -9.30 8.07 -14.51
C THR A 86 -9.43 6.74 -13.78
N VAL A 87 -8.56 6.47 -12.81
CA VAL A 87 -8.79 5.40 -11.83
C VAL A 87 -9.75 5.95 -10.79
N THR A 88 -10.93 5.36 -10.67
CA THR A 88 -11.96 5.77 -9.71
C THR A 88 -11.70 5.17 -8.34
N LEU A 89 -11.19 3.94 -8.30
CA LEU A 89 -10.78 3.26 -7.08
C LEU A 89 -9.65 2.28 -7.39
N LEU A 90 -8.52 2.45 -6.71
CA LEU A 90 -7.49 1.45 -6.55
C LEU A 90 -7.64 0.85 -5.15
N ARG A 91 -7.83 -0.47 -5.07
CA ARG A 91 -7.81 -1.22 -3.80
C ARG A 91 -6.67 -2.22 -3.83
N THR A 92 -5.81 -2.16 -2.82
CA THR A 92 -4.62 -3.01 -2.70
C THR A 92 -4.65 -3.74 -1.37
N VAL A 93 -4.39 -5.05 -1.40
CA VAL A 93 -4.23 -5.88 -0.20
C VAL A 93 -2.81 -6.41 -0.18
N VAL A 94 -2.05 -6.10 0.86
CA VAL A 94 -0.67 -6.56 1.02
C VAL A 94 -0.44 -7.25 2.35
N HIS A 95 0.48 -8.20 2.33
CA HIS A 95 1.14 -8.74 3.52
C HIS A 95 2.53 -8.12 3.62
N TYR A 96 2.95 -7.71 4.82
CA TYR A 96 4.29 -7.16 5.06
C TYR A 96 5.07 -7.99 6.08
N ASN A 97 6.36 -8.18 5.82
CA ASN A 97 7.30 -8.72 6.79
C ASN A 97 8.49 -7.77 6.84
N SER A 98 8.75 -7.13 7.97
CA SER A 98 9.88 -6.22 8.24
C SER A 98 10.27 -5.25 7.10
N ASN A 99 10.93 -5.76 6.05
CA ASN A 99 11.48 -5.03 4.91
C ASN A 99 10.83 -5.31 3.55
N ALA A 100 9.83 -6.19 3.45
CA ALA A 100 9.14 -6.52 2.20
C ALA A 100 7.61 -6.48 2.33
N MET A 101 6.94 -6.10 1.24
CA MET A 101 5.50 -6.27 1.05
C MET A 101 5.22 -7.11 -0.19
N THR A 102 4.19 -7.93 -0.15
CA THR A 102 3.66 -8.66 -1.30
C THR A 102 2.14 -8.69 -1.26
N GLY A 103 1.48 -8.55 -2.40
CA GLY A 103 0.04 -8.56 -2.42
C GLY A 103 -0.57 -8.44 -3.81
N THR A 104 -1.86 -8.13 -3.84
CA THR A 104 -2.65 -7.96 -5.04
C THR A 104 -3.35 -6.61 -5.04
N PHE A 105 -3.73 -6.13 -6.23
CA PHE A 105 -4.53 -4.93 -6.37
C PHE A 105 -5.61 -5.09 -7.43
N GLU A 106 -6.66 -4.30 -7.29
CA GLU A 106 -7.71 -4.09 -8.27
C GLU A 106 -7.86 -2.58 -8.52
N ALA A 107 -7.79 -2.16 -9.77
CA ALA A 107 -8.00 -0.78 -10.21
C ALA A 107 -9.26 -0.70 -11.08
N LYS A 108 -10.24 0.07 -10.64
CA LYS A 108 -11.47 0.40 -11.37
C LYS A 108 -11.29 1.71 -12.12
N TYR A 109 -11.73 1.74 -13.36
CA TYR A 109 -11.59 2.89 -14.26
C TYR A 109 -12.91 3.58 -14.54
N SER A 110 -12.84 4.84 -14.96
CA SER A 110 -14.00 5.65 -15.35
C SER A 110 -14.81 5.06 -16.51
N ASN A 111 -14.18 4.27 -17.37
CA ASN A 111 -14.84 3.57 -18.48
C ASN A 111 -15.48 2.23 -18.07
N GLY A 112 -15.48 1.88 -16.79
CA GLY A 112 -16.03 0.62 -16.27
C GLY A 112 -15.04 -0.55 -16.26
N ASP A 113 -13.85 -0.39 -16.85
CA ASP A 113 -12.86 -1.46 -16.86
C ASP A 113 -12.28 -1.73 -15.48
N VAL A 114 -11.89 -2.99 -15.26
CA VAL A 114 -11.21 -3.44 -14.06
C VAL A 114 -9.88 -4.10 -14.43
N VAL A 115 -8.79 -3.58 -13.87
CA VAL A 115 -7.46 -4.15 -14.01
C VAL A 115 -7.03 -4.77 -12.69
N LYS A 116 -6.53 -6.01 -12.75
CA LYS A 116 -6.01 -6.74 -11.59
C LYS A 116 -4.53 -7.03 -11.76
N GLY A 117 -3.82 -7.06 -10.65
CA GLY A 117 -2.39 -7.33 -10.66
C GLY A 117 -1.83 -7.70 -9.30
N LYS A 118 -0.51 -7.89 -9.30
CA LYS A 118 0.29 -8.16 -8.11
C LYS A 118 1.16 -6.95 -7.81
N THR A 119 1.46 -6.73 -6.54
CA THR A 119 2.40 -5.71 -6.07
C THR A 119 3.46 -6.35 -5.18
N LYS A 120 4.70 -5.89 -5.34
CA LYS A 120 5.80 -6.19 -4.41
C LYS A 120 6.43 -4.87 -4.01
N ALA A 121 6.75 -4.70 -2.74
CA ALA A 121 7.50 -3.54 -2.29
C ALA A 121 8.69 -3.91 -1.39
N ARG A 122 9.65 -3.01 -1.34
CA ARG A 122 10.77 -3.05 -0.39
C ARG A 122 10.80 -1.77 0.40
N ARG A 123 11.07 -1.88 1.70
CA ARG A 123 11.29 -0.72 2.55
C ARG A 123 12.48 0.08 2.00
N ALA A 124 12.33 1.39 1.88
CA ALA A 124 13.44 2.27 1.56
C ALA A 124 14.49 2.18 2.68
N LYS A 125 15.77 2.23 2.31
CA LYS A 125 16.87 2.30 3.27
C LYS A 125 16.92 3.67 3.94
#